data_AF-A0A257QAT7-F1
#
_entry.id   AF-A0A257QAT7-F1
#
_cell.length_a   1.000
_cell.length_b   1.000
_cell.length_c   1.000
_cell.angle_alpha   90.00
_cell.angle_beta   90.00
_cell.angle_gamma   90.00
#
_symmetry.space_group_name_H-M   'P 1'
#
loop_
_entity.id
_entity.type
_entity.pdbx_description
1 polymer ?
#
loop_
_entity_poly.entity_id
_entity_poly.type
_entity_poly.pdbx_seq_one_letter_code
_entity_poly.pdbx_strand_id
1 'polypeptide(L)'
;MIQPPAPRAFMLSFDDGPLPGKTEVVLATLRRFTAEDGLPVRAGFFMVGDAPQGFWAGRRYFAPYEVWIHKGSMRRHPHLVAQVQAQGHVIGNHTA
;
A
#
# COMPACT_ATOMS: atom_id res chain seq x y z
N MET A 1 -27.34 -5.70 32.13
CA MET A 1 -26.18 -6.01 31.28
C MET A 1 -26.16 -5.03 30.13
N ILE A 2 -25.11 -4.22 29.98
CA ILE A 2 -24.94 -3.34 28.81
C ILE A 2 -24.27 -4.21 27.75
N GLN A 3 -24.92 -4.38 26.59
CA GLN A 3 -24.30 -5.06 25.45
C GLN A 3 -23.15 -4.19 24.93
N PRO A 4 -21.96 -4.77 24.65
CA PRO A 4 -20.90 -4.02 24.02
C PRO A 4 -21.39 -3.48 22.66
N PRO A 5 -20.96 -2.27 22.26
CA PRO A 5 -21.31 -1.73 20.96
C PRO A 5 -20.82 -2.69 19.85
N ALA A 6 -21.59 -2.77 18.76
CA ALA A 6 -21.22 -3.61 17.62
C ALA A 6 -19.81 -3.23 17.09
N PRO A 7 -19.00 -4.22 16.67
CA PRO A 7 -17.67 -3.95 16.13
C PRO A 7 -17.74 -2.96 14.95
N ARG A 8 -16.91 -1.92 14.99
CA ARG A 8 -16.80 -0.94 13.89
C ARG A 8 -15.71 -1.40 12.95
N ALA A 9 -16.07 -2.22 11.97
CA ALA A 9 -15.14 -2.70 10.96
C ALA A 9 -14.59 -1.54 10.11
N PHE A 10 -13.28 -1.57 9.84
CA PHE A 10 -12.62 -0.63 8.94
C PHE A 10 -11.54 -1.37 8.13
N MET A 11 -11.11 -0.78 7.02
CA MET A 11 -10.02 -1.26 6.20
C MET A 11 -9.01 -0.14 6.01
N LEU A 12 -7.72 -0.44 6.21
CA LEU A 12 -6.63 0.44 5.85
C LEU A 12 -6.20 0.12 4.40
N SER A 13 -6.01 1.16 3.60
CA SER A 13 -5.45 1.05 2.25
C SER A 13 -4.26 1.98 2.06
N PHE A 14 -3.28 1.52 1.28
CA PHE A 14 -2.08 2.27 0.92
C PHE A 14 -1.89 2.22 -0.60
N ASP A 15 -1.84 3.40 -1.22
CA ASP A 15 -1.78 3.56 -2.68
C ASP A 15 -0.37 3.90 -3.15
N ASP A 16 -0.17 3.94 -4.47
CA ASP A 16 1.08 4.31 -5.17
C ASP A 16 2.30 3.40 -4.93
N GLY A 17 2.17 2.32 -4.15
CA GLY A 17 3.28 1.41 -3.82
C GLY A 17 3.66 0.45 -4.97
N PRO A 18 4.66 -0.43 -4.74
CA PRO A 18 5.57 -0.46 -3.61
C PRO A 18 6.66 0.64 -3.72
N LEU A 19 7.00 1.24 -2.59
CA LEU A 19 7.99 2.31 -2.46
C LEU A 19 9.05 1.91 -1.43
N PRO A 20 10.32 1.67 -1.84
CA PRO A 20 11.39 1.31 -0.92
C PRO A 20 11.56 2.33 0.21
N GLY A 21 11.82 1.81 1.41
CA GLY A 21 11.92 2.58 2.65
C GLY A 21 10.58 2.99 3.26
N LYS A 22 9.52 3.17 2.45
CA LYS A 22 8.18 3.53 2.95
C LYS A 22 7.31 2.30 3.17
N THR A 23 7.24 1.41 2.19
CA THR A 23 6.42 0.19 2.27
C THR A 23 6.85 -0.69 3.43
N GLU A 24 8.14 -0.83 3.67
CA GLU A 24 8.72 -1.61 4.77
C GLU A 24 8.36 -1.02 6.13
N VAL A 25 8.36 0.31 6.26
CA VAL A 25 7.94 0.99 7.50
C VAL A 25 6.46 0.76 7.77
N VAL A 26 5.61 0.81 6.74
CA VAL A 26 4.19 0.48 6.87
C VAL A 26 4.01 -0.97 7.31
N LEU A 27 4.66 -1.93 6.63
CA LEU A 27 4.60 -3.36 6.99
C LEU A 27 5.07 -3.61 8.43
N ALA A 28 6.21 -3.01 8.82
CA ALA A 28 6.74 -3.12 10.18
C ALA A 28 5.80 -2.50 11.23
N THR A 29 5.06 -1.44 10.86
CA THR A 29 4.10 -0.78 11.75
C THR A 29 2.85 -1.65 11.92
N LEU A 30 2.26 -2.14 10.82
CA LEU A 30 1.08 -3.02 10.87
C LEU A 30 1.34 -4.28 11.70
N ARG A 31 2.55 -4.84 11.60
CA ARG A 31 2.97 -6.01 12.38
C ARG A 31 3.01 -5.82 13.90
N ARG A 32 3.03 -4.58 14.39
CA ARG A 32 3.04 -4.27 15.84
C ARG A 32 1.66 -4.32 16.46
N PHE A 33 0.60 -4.35 15.65
CA PHE A 33 -0.78 -4.38 16.11
C PHE A 33 -1.40 -5.73 15.81
N THR A 34 -2.27 -6.19 16.70
CA THR A 34 -2.98 -7.47 16.58
C THR A 34 -4.45 -7.18 16.26
N ALA A 35 -4.98 -7.84 15.23
CA ALA A 35 -6.39 -7.80 14.87
C ALA A 35 -7.23 -8.72 15.76
N GLU A 36 -8.56 -8.68 15.60
CA GLU A 36 -9.51 -9.46 16.40
C GLU A 36 -9.31 -10.98 16.28
N ASP A 37 -8.73 -11.45 15.17
CA ASP A 37 -8.40 -12.85 14.91
C ASP A 37 -7.07 -13.31 15.53
N GLY A 38 -6.41 -12.45 16.33
CA GLY A 38 -5.14 -12.75 16.97
C GLY A 38 -3.93 -12.68 16.03
N LEU A 39 -4.11 -12.31 14.77
CA LEU A 39 -3.03 -12.16 13.80
C LEU A 39 -2.61 -10.69 13.69
N PRO A 40 -1.42 -10.40 13.13
CA PRO A 40 -1.03 -9.02 12.85
C PRO A 40 -2.06 -8.31 11.96
N VAL A 41 -2.23 -6.99 12.15
CA VAL A 41 -3.16 -6.19 11.34
C VAL A 41 -2.77 -6.28 9.86
N ARG A 42 -3.78 -6.52 9.01
CA ARG A 42 -3.65 -6.58 7.56
C ARG A 42 -4.29 -5.34 6.91
N ALA A 43 -3.91 -5.06 5.67
CA ALA A 43 -4.29 -3.87 4.92
C ALA A 43 -4.34 -4.20 3.43
N GLY A 44 -4.94 -3.30 2.64
CA GLY A 44 -4.86 -3.32 1.18
C GLY A 44 -3.70 -2.46 0.69
N PHE A 45 -2.90 -2.99 -0.23
CA PHE A 45 -1.86 -2.27 -0.94
C PHE A 45 -2.23 -2.18 -2.41
N PHE A 46 -2.61 -0.99 -2.86
CA PHE A 46 -2.94 -0.74 -4.25
C PHE A 46 -1.68 -0.25 -4.95
N MET A 47 -1.10 -1.12 -5.79
CA MET A 47 0.24 -0.96 -6.32
C MET A 47 0.26 -0.65 -7.82
N VAL A 48 1.26 0.13 -8.24
CA VAL A 48 1.50 0.49 -9.64
C VAL A 48 2.40 -0.55 -10.30
N GLY A 49 2.00 -1.06 -11.46
CA GLY A 49 2.75 -2.05 -12.25
C GLY A 49 4.18 -1.56 -12.55
N ASP A 50 4.28 -0.47 -13.31
CA ASP A 50 5.50 0.30 -13.44
C ASP A 50 5.20 1.77 -13.77
N ALA A 51 5.65 2.69 -12.90
CA ALA A 51 5.56 4.11 -13.23
C ALA A 51 6.32 4.38 -14.56
N PRO A 52 5.65 4.96 -15.57
CA PRO A 52 6.21 5.07 -16.92
C PRO A 52 7.54 5.83 -16.92
N GLN A 53 8.50 5.34 -17.69
CA GLN A 53 9.67 6.13 -18.06
C GLN A 53 9.18 7.43 -18.73
N GLY A 54 9.62 8.58 -18.23
CA GLY A 54 9.14 9.87 -18.72
C GLY A 54 7.92 10.44 -17.98
N PHE A 55 7.65 10.03 -16.73
CA PHE A 55 6.68 10.71 -15.84
C PHE A 55 6.82 12.24 -15.89
N TRP A 56 8.06 12.76 -16.01
CA TRP A 56 8.33 14.19 -16.21
C TRP A 56 7.68 14.80 -17.46
N ALA A 57 7.67 14.09 -18.59
CA ALA A 57 7.02 14.55 -19.82
C ALA A 57 5.48 14.48 -19.71
N GLY A 58 4.96 13.47 -19.01
CA GLY A 58 3.53 13.32 -18.74
C GLY A 58 2.98 14.18 -17.61
N ARG A 59 3.83 14.71 -16.71
CA ARG A 59 3.43 15.44 -15.49
C ARG A 59 2.53 16.63 -15.80
N ARG A 60 2.79 17.34 -16.91
CA ARG A 60 1.93 18.43 -17.38
C ARG A 60 0.47 18.00 -17.55
N TYR A 61 0.23 16.76 -17.93
CA TYR A 61 -1.10 16.24 -18.26
C TYR A 61 -1.74 15.49 -17.10
N PHE A 62 -0.96 14.74 -16.31
CA PHE A 62 -1.50 13.87 -15.27
C PHE A 62 -1.45 14.47 -13.87
N ALA A 63 -0.48 15.34 -13.58
CA ALA A 63 -0.26 15.87 -12.24
C ALA A 63 0.45 17.24 -12.25
N PRO A 64 -0.11 18.25 -12.95
CA PRO A 64 0.58 19.53 -13.19
C PRO A 64 0.92 20.28 -11.89
N TYR A 65 0.19 19.99 -10.81
CA TYR A 65 0.35 20.61 -9.49
C TYR A 65 1.01 19.69 -8.46
N GLU A 66 1.23 18.40 -8.75
CA GLU A 66 1.85 17.51 -7.77
C GLU A 66 3.36 17.68 -7.77
N VAL A 67 3.93 17.93 -6.59
CA VAL A 67 5.38 18.04 -6.37
C VAL A 67 6.01 16.65 -6.17
N TRP A 68 5.18 15.60 -6.01
CA TRP A 68 5.60 14.23 -5.78
C TRP A 68 6.02 13.56 -7.09
N ILE A 69 7.32 13.28 -7.22
CA ILE A 69 7.96 12.79 -8.46
C ILE A 69 8.33 11.31 -8.42
N HIS A 70 8.04 10.62 -7.31
CA HIS A 70 8.38 9.23 -7.10
C HIS A 70 7.12 8.42 -6.81
N LYS A 71 6.65 7.71 -7.84
CA LYS A 71 5.62 6.66 -7.73
C LYS A 71 6.31 5.29 -7.59
N GLY A 72 5.62 4.35 -6.98
CA GLY A 72 6.10 2.98 -6.82
C GLY A 72 6.17 2.21 -8.13
N SER A 73 6.76 1.02 -8.07
CA SER A 73 6.83 0.12 -9.23
C SER A 73 6.98 -1.32 -8.75
N MET A 74 5.96 -2.13 -9.03
CA MET A 74 6.00 -3.57 -8.80
C MET A 74 7.12 -4.22 -9.63
N ARG A 75 7.32 -3.75 -10.87
CA ARG A 75 8.38 -4.26 -11.77
C ARG A 75 9.78 -4.03 -11.20
N ARG A 76 10.02 -2.87 -10.57
CA ARG A 76 11.35 -2.53 -10.00
C ARG A 76 11.57 -3.13 -8.61
N HIS A 77 10.50 -3.38 -7.85
CA HIS A 77 10.58 -3.86 -6.47
C HIS A 77 9.73 -5.11 -6.22
N PRO A 78 9.93 -6.21 -6.99
CA PRO A 78 9.13 -7.43 -6.84
C PRO A 78 9.30 -8.09 -5.46
N HIS A 79 10.43 -7.89 -4.79
CA HIS A 79 10.67 -8.41 -3.44
C HIS A 79 9.71 -7.80 -2.40
N LEU A 80 9.32 -6.53 -2.55
CA LEU A 80 8.34 -5.88 -1.67
C LEU A 80 6.93 -6.41 -1.94
N VAL A 81 6.59 -6.68 -3.19
CA VAL A 81 5.33 -7.34 -3.56
C VAL A 81 5.25 -8.72 -2.89
N ALA A 82 6.31 -9.51 -3.00
CA ALA A 82 6.38 -10.83 -2.35
C ALA A 82 6.27 -10.72 -0.82
N GLN A 83 6.89 -9.72 -0.20
CA GLN A 83 6.81 -9.49 1.23
C GLN A 83 5.40 -9.11 1.68
N VAL A 84 4.71 -8.26 0.92
CA VAL A 84 3.31 -7.86 1.18
C VAL A 84 2.39 -9.08 1.10
N GLN A 85 2.55 -9.91 0.06
CA GLN A 85 1.78 -11.13 -0.11
C GLN A 85 2.05 -12.15 1.01
N ALA A 86 3.32 -12.35 1.39
CA ALA A 86 3.71 -13.30 2.43
C ALA A 86 3.17 -12.92 3.83
N GLN A 87 2.93 -11.63 4.08
CA GLN A 87 2.32 -11.13 5.32
C GLN A 87 0.77 -11.18 5.30
N GLY A 88 0.17 -11.71 4.24
CA GLY A 88 -1.27 -11.89 4.13
C GLY A 88 -2.05 -10.61 3.81
N HIS A 89 -1.37 -9.55 3.36
CA HIS A 89 -2.05 -8.32 2.92
C HIS A 89 -2.76 -8.53 1.58
N VAL A 90 -3.78 -7.72 1.31
CA VAL A 90 -4.46 -7.69 0.01
C VAL A 90 -3.63 -6.84 -0.95
N ILE A 91 -3.41 -7.32 -2.17
CA ILE A 91 -2.76 -6.55 -3.24
C ILE A 91 -3.83 -6.19 -4.27
N GLY A 92 -3.98 -4.88 -4.51
CA GLY A 92 -4.87 -4.32 -5.51
C GLY A 92 -4.09 -3.66 -6.65
N ASN A 93 -4.74 -3.49 -7.79
CA ASN A 93 -4.18 -2.79 -8.93
C ASN A 93 -4.37 -1.27 -8.76
N HIS A 94 -3.30 -0.49 -8.92
CA HIS A 94 -3.32 0.97 -8.95
C HIS A 94 -2.67 1.54 -10.22
N THR A 95 -3.08 0.99 -11.36
CA THR A 95 -2.57 1.21 -12.73
C THR A 95 -1.32 0.42 -13.10
N ALA A 96 -1.14 0.23 -14.42
CA ALA A 96 -0.07 -0.57 -15.02
C ALA A 96 1.08 0.31 -15.50
#